data_AF-A0A815TK84-F1
#
_entry.id   AF-A0A815TK84-F1
#
_cell.length_a   1.000
_cell.length_b   1.000
_cell.length_c   1.000
_cell.angle_alpha   90.00
_cell.angle_beta   90.00
_cell.angle_gamma   90.00
#
_symmetry.space_group_name_H-M   'P 1'
#
loop_
_entity.id
_entity.type
_entity.pdbx_description
1 polymer ?
#
loop_
_entity_poly.entity_id
_entity_poly.type
_entity_poly.pdbx_seq_one_letter_code
_entity_poly.pdbx_strand_id
1 'polypeptide(L)'
;MAKIENSETKENIHQSSSSLWSNCRSDIQRRINALLNNQVEYFRLRIEFYRQLQDLQYAYNPEFERILVKQRTIIDGSCEPTELEKQINESNTSTPISESNLNQSISQKYEQISTENILDFPNSQSNLPKKGLENFWLIILKNLDYYDYPIQLQDELCLKYLIDIRCILNPPNLNSTSF
;
A
#
# COMPACT_ATOMS: atom_id res chain seq x y z
N MET A 1 31.81 28.96 39.18
CA MET A 1 33.11 29.00 38.46
C MET A 1 33.58 27.57 38.27
N ALA A 2 33.87 27.21 37.01
CA ALA A 2 34.79 26.14 36.56
C ALA A 2 34.54 24.70 37.04
N LYS A 3 34.78 23.63 36.27
CA LYS A 3 34.95 23.30 34.84
C LYS A 3 35.36 21.81 34.91
N ILE A 4 34.75 20.95 34.08
CA ILE A 4 35.35 19.72 33.48
C ILE A 4 35.64 18.60 34.51
N GLU A 5 35.07 17.40 34.43
CA GLU A 5 35.32 16.39 33.41
C GLU A 5 34.05 15.57 33.15
N ASN A 6 33.61 15.58 31.89
CA ASN A 6 32.63 14.63 31.38
C ASN A 6 33.06 14.27 29.95
N SER A 7 34.31 13.81 29.83
CA SER A 7 35.02 13.61 28.56
C SER A 7 35.44 12.16 28.36
N GLU A 8 34.55 11.19 28.61
CA GLU A 8 34.89 9.77 28.33
C GLU A 8 33.82 8.97 27.57
N THR A 9 32.65 9.53 27.23
CA THR A 9 31.57 8.69 26.69
C THR A 9 31.19 8.93 25.23
N LYS A 10 31.93 9.77 24.47
CA LYS A 10 31.58 10.06 23.07
C LYS A 10 32.59 9.68 21.99
N GLU A 11 33.82 9.26 22.32
CA GLU A 11 34.81 8.88 21.29
C GLU A 11 34.89 7.38 20.98
N ASN A 12 34.33 6.51 21.81
CA ASN A 12 34.70 5.08 21.74
C ASN A 12 33.80 4.21 20.83
N ILE A 13 32.80 4.79 20.17
CA ILE A 13 31.92 4.02 19.27
C ILE A 13 32.49 3.98 17.85
N HIS A 14 33.40 4.88 17.45
CA HIS A 14 33.94 4.93 16.09
C HIS A 14 35.26 4.16 15.87
N GLN A 15 35.86 3.57 16.91
CA GLN A 15 36.91 2.53 16.75
C GLN A 15 36.31 1.18 16.27
N SER A 16 35.23 1.24 15.47
CA SER A 16 33.93 0.58 15.71
C SER A 16 33.73 -0.87 15.25
N SER A 17 34.39 -1.32 14.19
CA SER A 17 34.12 -2.64 13.61
C SER A 17 35.31 -3.15 12.82
N SER A 18 36.00 -2.22 12.15
CA SER A 18 37.26 -2.47 11.44
C SER A 18 38.37 -2.96 12.37
N SER A 19 38.51 -2.40 13.59
CA SER A 19 39.53 -2.82 14.57
C SER A 19 39.25 -4.21 15.19
N LEU A 20 37.97 -4.53 15.38
CA LEU A 20 37.50 -5.82 15.86
C LEU A 20 37.66 -6.90 14.78
N TRP A 21 37.41 -6.54 13.53
CA TRP A 21 37.66 -7.39 12.38
C TRP A 21 39.14 -7.74 12.24
N SER A 22 40.04 -6.75 12.31
CA SER A 22 41.49 -6.96 12.18
C SER A 22 42.12 -7.82 13.29
N ASN A 23 41.54 -7.81 14.49
CA ASN A 23 41.98 -8.64 15.62
C ASN A 23 41.32 -10.02 15.66
N CYS A 24 40.40 -10.31 14.74
CA CYS A 24 39.69 -11.57 14.67
C CYS A 24 40.57 -12.69 14.06
N ARG A 25 40.45 -13.91 14.57
CA ARG A 25 41.19 -15.06 14.03
C ARG A 25 40.82 -15.30 12.55
N SER A 26 41.79 -15.75 11.76
CA SER A 26 41.64 -15.93 10.32
C SER A 26 40.56 -16.95 9.93
N ASP A 27 40.32 -17.97 10.75
CA ASP A 27 39.24 -18.95 10.54
C ASP A 27 37.84 -18.33 10.68
N ILE A 28 37.68 -17.40 11.62
CA ILE A 28 36.43 -16.67 11.83
C ILE A 28 36.23 -15.63 10.72
N GLN A 29 37.28 -14.88 10.35
CA GLN A 29 37.22 -13.94 9.22
C GLN A 29 36.82 -14.64 7.91
N ARG A 30 37.38 -15.83 7.63
CA ARG A 30 37.01 -16.63 6.46
C ARG A 30 35.54 -17.03 6.46
N ARG A 31 34.99 -17.43 7.60
CA ARG A 31 33.57 -17.80 7.73
C ARG A 31 32.67 -16.58 7.51
N ILE A 32 33.00 -15.44 8.11
CA ILE A 32 32.21 -14.22 7.94
C ILE A 32 32.28 -13.73 6.48
N ASN A 33 33.45 -13.77 5.84
CA ASN A 33 33.56 -13.45 4.41
C ASN A 33 32.70 -14.38 3.54
N ALA A 34 32.67 -15.69 3.83
CA ALA A 34 31.80 -16.61 3.12
C ALA A 34 30.31 -16.28 3.33
N LEU A 35 29.91 -15.91 4.56
CA LEU A 35 28.53 -15.46 4.83
C LEU A 35 28.19 -14.16 4.11
N LEU A 36 29.10 -13.19 4.07
CA LEU A 36 28.91 -11.94 3.33
C LEU A 36 28.76 -12.19 1.83
N ASN A 37 29.58 -13.08 1.26
CA ASN A 37 29.43 -13.49 -0.14
C ASN A 37 28.05 -14.12 -0.39
N ASN A 38 27.57 -14.98 0.51
CA ASN A 38 26.23 -15.54 0.41
C ASN A 38 25.13 -14.46 0.48
N GLN A 39 25.30 -13.44 1.33
CA GLN A 39 24.37 -12.31 1.40
C GLN A 39 24.36 -11.51 0.09
N VAL A 40 25.53 -11.31 -0.54
CA VAL A 40 25.63 -10.66 -1.85
C VAL A 40 24.84 -11.44 -2.91
N GLU A 41 25.00 -12.77 -2.98
CA GLU A 41 24.22 -13.58 -3.92
C GLU A 41 22.72 -13.56 -3.62
N TYR A 42 22.33 -13.60 -2.34
CA TYR A 42 20.94 -13.45 -1.93
C TYR A 42 20.35 -12.12 -2.40
N PHE A 43 21.08 -11.01 -2.22
CA PHE A 43 20.62 -9.69 -2.66
C PHE A 43 20.53 -9.59 -4.18
N ARG A 44 21.46 -10.19 -4.94
CA ARG A 44 21.38 -10.25 -6.41
C ARG A 44 20.11 -10.97 -6.86
N LEU A 45 19.82 -12.13 -6.30
CA LEU A 45 18.60 -12.87 -6.62
C LEU A 45 17.34 -12.05 -6.26
N ARG A 46 17.37 -11.37 -5.12
CA ARG A 46 16.26 -10.51 -4.67
C ARG A 46 16.03 -9.33 -5.62
N ILE A 47 17.10 -8.72 -6.14
CA ILE A 47 16.99 -7.65 -7.15
C ILE A 47 16.31 -8.19 -8.41
N GLU A 48 16.73 -9.35 -8.92
CA GLU A 48 16.10 -9.96 -10.10
C GLU A 48 14.63 -10.32 -9.86
N PHE A 49 14.29 -10.80 -8.66
CA PHE A 49 12.90 -11.05 -8.28
C PHE A 49 12.06 -9.77 -8.32
N TYR A 50 12.52 -8.68 -7.67
CA TYR A 50 11.76 -7.43 -7.65
C TYR A 50 11.68 -6.77 -9.03
N ARG A 51 12.70 -6.94 -9.88
CA ARG A 51 12.65 -6.51 -11.28
C ARG A 51 11.53 -7.22 -12.04
N GLN A 52 11.47 -8.55 -11.96
CA GLN A 52 10.41 -9.32 -12.61
C GLN A 52 9.02 -9.01 -12.03
N LEU A 53 8.92 -8.82 -10.71
CA LEU A 53 7.67 -8.39 -10.07
C LEU A 53 7.24 -7.00 -10.54
N GLN A 54 8.18 -6.08 -10.76
CA GLN A 54 7.90 -4.75 -11.28
C GLN A 54 7.42 -4.82 -12.74
N ASP A 55 8.09 -5.60 -13.59
CA ASP A 55 7.66 -5.83 -14.97
C ASP A 55 6.24 -6.41 -15.02
N LEU A 56 5.94 -7.35 -14.13
CA LEU A 56 4.60 -7.92 -13.99
C LEU A 56 3.57 -6.88 -13.54
N GLN A 57 3.88 -6.06 -12.53
CA GLN A 57 3.00 -4.97 -12.10
C GLN A 57 2.70 -4.01 -13.26
N TYR A 58 3.69 -3.64 -14.07
CA TYR A 58 3.48 -2.81 -15.25
C TYR A 58 2.57 -3.45 -16.28
N ALA A 59 2.73 -4.75 -16.54
CA ALA A 59 1.92 -5.47 -17.51
C ALA A 59 0.43 -5.45 -17.16
N TYR A 60 0.09 -5.52 -15.86
CA TYR A 60 -1.31 -5.53 -15.39
C TYR A 60 -1.86 -4.14 -15.04
N ASN A 61 -1.00 -3.13 -14.87
CA ASN A 61 -1.42 -1.78 -14.47
C ASN A 61 -2.52 -1.18 -15.37
N PRO A 62 -2.48 -1.29 -16.71
CA PRO A 62 -3.54 -0.75 -17.56
C PRO A 62 -4.93 -1.34 -17.27
N GLU A 63 -5.02 -2.62 -16.91
CA GLU A 63 -6.30 -3.27 -16.57
C GLU A 63 -6.83 -2.78 -15.22
N PHE A 64 -5.94 -2.61 -14.23
CA PHE A 64 -6.33 -1.99 -12.96
C PHE A 64 -6.77 -0.54 -13.15
N GLU A 65 -6.03 0.25 -13.92
CA GLU A 65 -6.39 1.64 -14.24
C GLU A 65 -7.75 1.73 -14.94
N ARG A 66 -8.05 0.83 -15.87
CA ARG A 66 -9.37 0.76 -16.52
C ARG A 66 -10.50 0.57 -15.50
N ILE A 67 -10.30 -0.29 -14.51
CA ILE A 67 -11.28 -0.53 -13.43
C ILE A 67 -11.40 0.70 -12.53
N LEU A 68 -10.28 1.30 -12.11
CA LEU A 68 -10.26 2.47 -11.23
C LEU A 68 -10.88 3.71 -11.88
N VAL A 69 -10.62 3.94 -13.17
CA VAL A 69 -11.26 5.02 -13.93
C VAL A 69 -12.77 4.83 -13.97
N LYS A 70 -13.25 3.61 -14.21
CA LYS A 70 -14.68 3.31 -14.18
C LYS A 70 -15.29 3.51 -12.79
N GLN A 71 -14.61 3.04 -11.74
CA GLN A 71 -15.02 3.27 -10.35
C GLN A 71 -15.19 4.76 -10.07
N ARG A 72 -14.24 5.59 -10.50
CA ARG A 72 -14.31 7.05 -10.35
C ARG A 72 -15.55 7.64 -11.01
N THR A 73 -15.88 7.21 -12.23
CA THR A 73 -17.07 7.71 -12.95
C THR A 73 -18.39 7.35 -12.26
N ILE A 74 -18.40 6.27 -11.46
CA ILE A 74 -19.57 5.89 -10.66
C ILE A 74 -19.61 6.75 -9.39
N ILE A 75 -18.47 6.91 -8.71
CA ILE A 75 -18.35 7.74 -7.50
C ILE A 75 -18.74 9.19 -7.77
N ASP A 76 -18.31 9.77 -8.89
CA ASP A 76 -18.63 11.16 -9.25
C ASP A 76 -20.02 11.33 -9.89
N GLY A 77 -20.71 10.23 -10.22
CA GLY A 77 -22.03 10.23 -10.84
C GLY A 77 -22.05 10.62 -12.32
N SER A 78 -20.91 10.56 -13.01
CA SER A 78 -20.83 10.71 -14.47
C SER A 78 -21.40 9.50 -15.21
N CYS A 79 -21.38 8.32 -14.58
CA CYS A 79 -21.93 7.07 -15.11
C CYS A 79 -22.72 6.33 -14.01
N GLU A 80 -23.99 6.03 -14.28
CA GLU A 80 -24.80 5.18 -13.41
C GLU A 80 -24.51 3.69 -13.68
N PRO A 81 -24.40 2.84 -12.65
CA PRO A 81 -24.23 1.40 -12.82
C PRO A 81 -25.38 0.78 -13.63
N THR A 82 -25.03 -0.18 -14.48
CA THR A 82 -26.01 -1.00 -15.23
C THR A 82 -26.66 -2.05 -14.33
N GLU A 83 -27.83 -2.58 -14.73
CA GLU A 83 -28.54 -3.64 -13.98
C GLU A 83 -27.68 -4.90 -13.77
N LEU A 84 -26.76 -5.20 -14.70
CA LEU A 84 -25.82 -6.31 -14.57
C LEU A 84 -24.72 -6.05 -13.53
N GLU A 85 -24.33 -4.79 -13.34
CA GLU A 85 -23.29 -4.39 -12.37
C GLU A 85 -23.85 -4.23 -10.96
N LYS A 86 -25.15 -4.01 -10.85
CA LYS A 86 -25.89 -4.02 -9.58
C LYS A 86 -25.90 -5.41 -8.94
N GLN A 87 -25.88 -6.47 -9.74
CA GLN A 87 -25.79 -7.83 -9.24
C GLN A 87 -24.34 -8.14 -8.87
N ILE A 88 -24.10 -8.57 -7.63
CA ILE A 88 -22.81 -9.14 -7.22
C ILE A 88 -22.67 -10.45 -8.00
N ASN A 89 -21.99 -10.38 -9.14
CA ASN A 89 -21.86 -11.52 -10.04
C ASN A 89 -20.82 -12.49 -9.48
N GLU A 90 -21.28 -13.52 -8.76
CA GLU A 90 -20.47 -14.68 -8.39
C GLU A 90 -20.01 -15.52 -9.61
N SER A 91 -20.48 -15.18 -10.82
CA SER A 91 -20.45 -16.05 -12.00
C SER A 91 -19.73 -15.49 -13.25
N ASN A 92 -19.19 -14.26 -13.22
CA ASN A 92 -18.57 -13.63 -14.42
C ASN A 92 -17.04 -13.77 -14.53
N THR A 93 -16.39 -14.58 -13.70
CA THR A 93 -14.96 -14.88 -13.81
C THR A 93 -14.74 -16.30 -14.31
N SER A 94 -14.39 -16.42 -15.59
CA SER A 94 -14.04 -17.70 -16.22
C SER A 94 -12.61 -18.12 -15.87
N THR A 95 -12.26 -18.26 -14.59
CA THR A 95 -10.93 -18.74 -14.16
C THR A 95 -11.04 -19.79 -13.05
N PRO A 96 -10.57 -21.03 -13.28
CA PRO A 96 -10.84 -22.16 -12.38
C PRO A 96 -9.81 -22.30 -11.25
N ILE A 97 -9.50 -21.23 -10.51
CA ILE A 97 -8.64 -21.33 -9.32
C ILE A 97 -9.15 -20.43 -8.18
N SER A 98 -9.62 -21.05 -7.09
CA SER A 98 -9.82 -20.47 -5.74
C SER A 98 -10.87 -19.35 -5.54
N GLU A 99 -11.80 -19.15 -6.48
CA GLU A 99 -12.81 -18.07 -6.38
C GLU A 99 -13.86 -18.29 -5.28
N SER A 100 -14.08 -19.53 -4.80
CA SER A 100 -15.06 -19.79 -3.73
C SER A 100 -14.76 -19.00 -2.45
N ASN A 101 -13.49 -18.90 -2.07
CA ASN A 101 -13.07 -18.18 -0.88
C ASN A 101 -13.13 -16.66 -1.08
N LEU A 102 -12.85 -16.16 -2.29
CA LEU A 102 -12.90 -14.74 -2.59
C LEU A 102 -14.35 -14.25 -2.66
N ASN A 103 -15.22 -14.96 -3.38
CA ASN A 103 -16.64 -14.65 -3.48
C ASN A 103 -17.31 -14.73 -2.11
N GLN A 104 -16.99 -15.76 -1.31
CA GLN A 104 -17.47 -15.85 0.07
C GLN A 104 -16.99 -14.67 0.93
N SER A 105 -15.73 -14.24 0.80
CA SER A 105 -15.20 -13.09 1.54
C SER A 105 -15.87 -11.76 1.12
N ILE A 106 -16.12 -11.57 -0.18
CA ILE A 106 -16.84 -10.39 -0.69
C ILE A 106 -18.28 -10.37 -0.19
N SER A 107 -19.00 -11.49 -0.29
CA SER A 107 -20.39 -11.61 0.17
C SER A 107 -20.51 -11.38 1.68
N GLN A 108 -19.59 -11.94 2.48
CA GLN A 108 -19.54 -11.69 3.94
C GLN A 108 -19.29 -10.21 4.25
N LYS A 109 -18.36 -9.56 3.56
CA LYS A 109 -18.06 -8.15 3.77
C LYS A 109 -19.22 -7.24 3.36
N TYR A 110 -19.92 -7.59 2.28
CA TYR A 110 -21.14 -6.89 1.86
C TYR A 110 -22.26 -7.03 2.90
N GLU A 111 -22.46 -8.23 3.44
CA GLU A 111 -23.44 -8.49 4.50
C GLU A 111 -23.10 -7.72 5.79
N GLN A 112 -21.83 -7.70 6.20
CA GLN A 112 -21.36 -6.88 7.33
C GLN A 112 -21.65 -5.39 7.11
N ILE A 113 -21.26 -4.83 5.96
CA ILE A 113 -21.53 -3.43 5.62
C ILE A 113 -23.03 -3.11 5.65
N SER A 114 -23.86 -4.02 5.13
CA SER A 114 -25.32 -3.83 5.02
C SER A 114 -26.04 -3.98 6.36
N THR A 115 -25.58 -4.86 7.24
CA THR A 115 -26.23 -5.17 8.53
C THR A 115 -25.77 -4.22 9.65
N GLU A 116 -24.50 -3.84 9.66
CA GLU A 116 -23.93 -2.98 10.70
C GLU A 116 -24.02 -1.47 10.36
N ASN A 117 -24.59 -1.11 9.19
CA ASN A 117 -24.65 0.28 8.68
C ASN A 117 -23.28 0.98 8.73
N ILE A 118 -22.20 0.25 8.43
CA ILE A 118 -20.81 0.75 8.51
C ILE A 118 -20.60 1.96 7.59
N LEU A 119 -21.33 2.00 6.48
CA LEU A 119 -21.29 3.10 5.50
C LEU A 119 -22.55 3.96 5.64
N ASP A 120 -22.47 5.01 6.45
CA ASP A 120 -23.55 5.99 6.59
C ASP A 120 -23.43 7.05 5.47
N PHE A 121 -24.01 6.74 4.31
CA PHE A 121 -24.22 7.74 3.27
C PHE A 121 -25.48 8.55 3.61
N PRO A 122 -25.41 9.89 3.68
CA PRO A 122 -26.53 10.70 4.13
C PRO A 122 -27.76 10.51 3.24
N ASN A 123 -28.83 9.94 3.83
CA ASN A 123 -30.17 9.88 3.24
C ASN A 123 -30.63 11.31 2.96
N SER A 124 -30.54 11.72 1.70
CA SER A 124 -30.76 13.12 1.35
C SER A 124 -32.26 13.43 1.35
N GLN A 125 -32.72 14.15 2.37
CA GLN A 125 -34.04 14.81 2.43
C GLN A 125 -34.12 16.02 1.46
N SER A 126 -33.53 15.92 0.27
CA SER A 126 -33.52 17.00 -0.73
C SER A 126 -34.18 16.54 -2.02
N ASN A 127 -35.16 17.30 -2.51
CA ASN A 127 -35.91 17.04 -3.76
C ASN A 127 -35.08 17.21 -5.06
N LEU A 128 -33.76 17.13 -4.99
CA LEU A 128 -32.86 17.23 -6.14
C LEU A 128 -32.16 15.88 -6.37
N PRO A 129 -32.08 15.38 -7.61
CA PRO A 129 -31.33 14.17 -7.91
C PRO A 129 -29.85 14.45 -7.67
N LYS A 130 -29.29 13.94 -6.56
CA LYS A 130 -27.86 13.95 -6.33
C LYS A 130 -27.20 12.92 -7.23
N LYS A 131 -26.19 13.35 -7.97
CA LYS A 131 -25.35 12.46 -8.79
C LYS A 131 -24.21 11.92 -7.93
N GLY A 132 -23.90 10.63 -8.08
CA GLY A 132 -22.73 10.00 -7.47
C GLY A 132 -22.84 9.77 -5.95
N LEU A 133 -21.69 9.55 -5.32
CA LEU A 133 -21.54 9.17 -3.91
C LEU A 133 -20.78 10.26 -3.14
N GLU A 134 -21.52 11.13 -2.45
CA GLU A 134 -20.93 12.18 -1.62
C GLU A 134 -20.09 11.60 -0.48
N ASN A 135 -18.96 12.26 -0.19
CA ASN A 135 -18.02 11.89 0.88
C ASN A 135 -17.48 10.45 0.81
N PHE A 136 -17.54 9.79 -0.37
CA PHE A 136 -17.14 8.40 -0.54
C PHE A 136 -15.78 8.09 0.09
N TRP A 137 -14.72 8.81 -0.31
CA TRP A 137 -13.38 8.56 0.22
C TRP A 137 -13.25 8.88 1.71
N LEU A 138 -13.92 9.91 2.23
CA LEU A 138 -13.93 10.20 3.65
C LEU A 138 -14.56 9.04 4.45
N ILE A 139 -15.69 8.51 3.99
CA ILE A 139 -16.37 7.38 4.64
C ILE A 139 -15.49 6.14 4.59
N ILE A 140 -14.88 5.82 3.44
CA ILE A 140 -13.95 4.70 3.32
C ILE A 140 -12.77 4.88 4.27
N LEU A 141 -12.12 6.05 4.23
CA LEU A 141 -10.94 6.31 5.05
C LEU A 141 -11.27 6.24 6.55
N LYS A 142 -12.43 6.72 7.02
CA LYS A 142 -12.81 6.62 8.44
C LYS A 142 -13.04 5.19 8.94
N ASN A 143 -13.32 4.26 8.03
CA ASN A 143 -13.61 2.86 8.34
C ASN A 143 -12.41 1.93 8.11
N LEU A 144 -11.21 2.46 7.80
CA LEU A 144 -10.00 1.64 7.75
C LEU A 144 -9.38 1.52 9.16
N ASP A 145 -9.07 0.30 9.59
CA ASP A 145 -8.51 0.00 10.93
C ASP A 145 -7.01 0.35 11.09
N TYR A 146 -6.38 0.96 10.08
CA TYR A 146 -4.91 0.98 9.93
C TYR A 146 -4.28 2.37 10.06
N TYR A 147 -4.82 3.26 10.88
CA TYR A 147 -4.16 4.56 11.14
C TYR A 147 -3.53 4.60 12.52
N ASP A 148 -2.25 4.96 12.57
CA ASP A 148 -1.54 5.31 13.80
C ASP A 148 -2.13 6.57 14.47
N TYR A 149 -2.82 7.42 13.69
CA TYR A 149 -3.47 8.64 14.14
C TYR A 149 -4.91 8.73 13.64
N PRO A 150 -5.90 9.01 14.52
CA PRO A 150 -7.29 9.16 14.10
C PRO A 150 -7.47 10.39 13.22
N ILE A 151 -8.34 10.28 12.21
CA ILE A 151 -8.79 11.42 11.38
C ILE A 151 -9.49 12.43 12.28
N GLN A 152 -8.98 13.66 12.36
CA GLN A 152 -9.55 14.72 13.19
C GLN A 152 -10.62 15.51 12.43
N LEU A 153 -11.43 16.28 13.15
CA LEU A 153 -12.49 17.10 12.57
C LEU A 153 -12.00 18.01 11.43
N GLN A 154 -10.82 18.61 11.59
CA GLN A 154 -10.20 19.46 10.57
C GLN A 154 -9.81 18.68 9.30
N ASP A 155 -9.34 17.45 9.46
CA ASP A 155 -8.98 16.56 8.35
C ASP A 155 -10.25 16.18 7.57
N GLU A 156 -11.35 15.89 8.28
CA GLU A 156 -12.63 15.60 7.65
C GLU A 156 -13.10 16.74 6.74
N LEU A 157 -12.94 18.00 7.16
CA LEU A 157 -13.32 19.16 6.35
C LEU A 157 -12.57 19.20 5.01
N CYS A 158 -11.30 18.81 5.00
CA CYS A 158 -10.49 18.71 3.79
C CYS A 158 -10.87 17.47 2.96
N LEU A 159 -11.03 16.32 3.61
CA LEU A 159 -11.33 15.04 2.98
C LEU A 159 -12.71 14.99 2.31
N LYS A 160 -13.65 15.86 2.68
CA LYS A 160 -14.92 16.05 1.94
C LYS A 160 -14.72 16.41 0.46
N TYR A 161 -13.59 17.05 0.14
CA TYR A 161 -13.24 17.43 -1.23
C TYR A 161 -12.36 16.39 -1.94
N LEU A 162 -12.07 15.26 -1.30
CA LEU A 162 -11.26 14.20 -1.91
C LEU A 162 -12.07 13.47 -2.98
N ILE A 163 -11.61 13.57 -4.22
CA ILE A 163 -12.31 13.02 -5.40
C ILE A 163 -11.82 11.61 -5.72
N ASP A 164 -10.52 11.37 -5.58
CA ASP A 164 -9.88 10.14 -6.04
C ASP A 164 -8.52 9.94 -5.36
N ILE A 165 -8.11 8.68 -5.17
CA ILE A 165 -6.80 8.28 -4.65
C ILE A 165 -6.18 7.31 -5.66
N ARG A 166 -5.01 7.66 -6.20
CA ARG A 166 -4.32 6.83 -7.21
C ARG A 166 -2.88 6.57 -6.84
N CYS A 167 -2.43 5.35 -7.13
CA CYS A 167 -1.03 4.97 -7.09
C CYS A 167 -0.50 4.93 -8.53
N ILE A 168 0.51 5.73 -8.85
CA ILE A 168 1.07 5.80 -10.20
C ILE A 168 2.38 5.00 -10.21
N LEU A 169 2.43 3.98 -11.07
CA LEU A 169 3.66 3.23 -11.32
C LEU A 169 4.56 4.03 -12.26
N ASN A 170 5.71 4.49 -11.75
CA ASN A 170 6.71 5.22 -12.53
C ASN A 170 7.68 4.27 -13.23
N PRO A 171 7.76 4.29 -14.58
CA PRO A 171 8.55 3.32 -15.33
C PRO A 171 9.97 3.26 -14.78
N PRO A 172 10.59 2.06 -14.71
CA PRO A 172 11.94 1.94 -14.20
C PRO A 172 12.85 2.83 -15.06
N ASN A 173 13.40 3.88 -14.44
CA ASN A 173 14.30 4.82 -15.10
C ASN A 173 15.49 4.02 -15.66
N LEU A 174 15.64 3.99 -16.99
CA LEU A 174 16.83 3.44 -17.68
C LEU A 174 18.12 4.23 -17.39
N ASN A 175 18.07 5.30 -16.58
CA ASN A 175 19.16 6.25 -16.40
C ASN A 175 19.76 6.34 -14.99
N SER A 176 19.36 5.51 -14.03
CA SER A 176 20.08 5.42 -12.75
C SER A 176 21.07 4.27 -12.76
N THR A 177 22.03 4.32 -13.67
CA THR A 177 23.35 3.76 -13.45
C THR A 177 24.15 4.77 -12.62
N SER A 178 23.99 4.69 -11.31
CA SER A 178 24.97 5.25 -10.39
C SER A 178 25.13 4.28 -9.23
N PHE A 179 26.32 3.70 -9.20
CA PHE A 179 26.87 2.73 -8.26
C PHE A 179 26.74 3.16 -6.79
#